data_AF-A0A545SUT3-F1
#
_entry.id   AF-A0A545SUT3-F1
#
_cell.length_a   1.000
_cell.length_b   1.000
_cell.length_c   1.000
_cell.angle_alpha   90.00
_cell.angle_beta   90.00
_cell.angle_gamma   90.00
#
_symmetry.space_group_name_H-M   'P 1'
#
loop_
_entity.id
_entity.type
_entity.pdbx_description
1 polymer ?
#
loop_
_entity_poly.entity_id
_entity_poly.type
_entity_poly.pdbx_seq_one_letter_code
_entity_poly.pdbx_strand_id
1 'polypeptide(L)'
;MLQAIQTLEKIEYHVCHFDCSSDAALLASAVKELKWEAQFGSCPDMLNFDALNDAVRSEPFDTADNAVVVLKDFQKLWDRDERQGFHVLDIFTSASRDYLLFGKHLLTFVHVSDPRFETQKPGALPAWWNGREWFHKDRGI
;
A
#
# COMPACT_ATOMS: atom_id res chain seq x y z
N MET A 1 -0.91 9.81 10.71
CA MET A 1 -1.60 9.09 9.63
C MET A 1 -3.07 9.48 9.47
N LEU A 2 -3.93 9.34 10.49
CA LEU A 2 -5.40 9.61 10.37
C LEU A 2 -5.79 11.00 9.84
N GLN A 3 -5.06 12.05 10.22
CA GLN A 3 -5.32 13.41 9.71
C GLN A 3 -4.94 13.57 8.22
N ALA A 4 -3.91 12.84 7.75
CA ALA A 4 -3.41 12.91 6.37
C ALA A 4 -4.40 12.26 5.40
N ILE A 5 -4.66 10.96 5.53
CA ILE A 5 -6.00 10.48 5.88
C ILE A 5 -7.19 11.28 5.34
N GLN A 6 -7.87 11.88 6.31
CA GLN A 6 -9.01 12.78 6.18
C GLN A 6 -8.77 13.98 5.26
N THR A 7 -7.52 14.43 5.11
CA THR A 7 -7.20 15.54 4.21
C THR A 7 -7.24 15.08 2.76
N LEU A 8 -6.70 13.89 2.47
CA LEU A 8 -6.69 13.28 1.13
C LEU A 8 -8.12 12.93 0.69
N GLU A 9 -8.95 12.40 1.59
CA GLU A 9 -10.38 12.15 1.32
C GLU A 9 -11.12 13.43 0.90
N LYS A 10 -10.81 14.58 1.51
CA LYS A 10 -11.42 15.87 1.18
C LYS A 10 -11.03 16.42 -0.19
N ILE A 11 -9.88 15.99 -0.72
CA ILE A 11 -9.41 16.33 -2.07
C ILE A 11 -9.61 15.16 -3.04
N GLU A 12 -10.63 14.35 -2.78
CA GLU A 12 -11.14 13.29 -3.67
C GLU A 12 -10.14 12.15 -3.95
N TYR A 13 -9.18 11.92 -3.06
CA TYR A 13 -8.44 10.66 -3.11
C TYR A 13 -9.33 9.51 -2.65
N HIS A 14 -9.37 8.44 -3.44
CA HIS A 14 -9.93 7.18 -3.03
C HIS A 14 -9.00 6.49 -2.02
N VAL A 15 -9.48 6.19 -0.83
CA VAL A 15 -8.67 5.55 0.23
C VAL A 15 -8.99 4.07 0.30
N CYS A 16 -7.95 3.24 0.14
CA CYS A 16 -8.04 1.78 0.19
C CYS A 16 -7.30 1.26 1.42
N HIS A 17 -7.94 0.41 2.19
CA HIS A 17 -7.37 -0.12 3.44
C HIS A 17 -7.01 -1.60 3.33
N PHE A 18 -5.71 -1.89 3.37
CA PHE A 18 -5.18 -3.24 3.31
C PHE A 18 -4.75 -3.69 4.72
N ASP A 19 -5.19 -4.88 5.13
CA ASP A 19 -4.91 -5.45 6.45
C ASP A 19 -3.70 -6.39 6.39
N CYS A 20 -2.54 -5.92 6.83
CA CYS A 20 -1.31 -6.71 6.82
C CYS A 20 -1.13 -7.62 8.06
N SER A 21 -2.17 -7.81 8.87
CA SER A 21 -2.07 -8.68 10.07
C SER A 21 -1.77 -10.14 9.74
N SER A 22 -2.17 -10.62 8.55
CA SER A 22 -1.84 -11.94 7.99
C SER A 22 -1.94 -11.89 6.46
N ASP A 23 -1.37 -12.87 5.76
CA ASP A 23 -1.48 -12.93 4.28
C ASP A 23 -2.93 -13.12 3.84
N ALA A 24 -3.69 -13.94 4.56
CA ALA A 24 -5.12 -14.13 4.30
C ALA A 24 -5.92 -12.83 4.49
N ALA A 25 -5.66 -12.07 5.55
CA ALA A 25 -6.31 -10.78 5.78
C ALA A 25 -5.94 -9.77 4.70
N LEU A 26 -4.67 -9.77 4.27
CA LEU A 26 -4.17 -8.86 3.24
C LEU A 26 -4.87 -9.14 1.91
N LEU A 27 -4.91 -10.39 1.48
CA LEU A 27 -5.57 -10.78 0.24
C LEU A 27 -7.10 -10.58 0.32
N ALA A 28 -7.73 -10.88 1.45
CA ALA A 28 -9.17 -10.63 1.63
C ALA A 28 -9.50 -9.12 1.56
N SER A 29 -8.67 -8.28 2.18
CA SER A 29 -8.81 -6.83 2.07
C SER A 29 -8.55 -6.35 0.65
N ALA A 30 -7.57 -6.91 -0.06
CA ALA A 30 -7.36 -6.62 -1.48
C ALA A 30 -8.62 -6.94 -2.29
N VAL A 31 -9.19 -8.14 -2.19
CA VAL A 31 -10.43 -8.50 -2.93
C VAL A 31 -11.53 -7.46 -2.76
N LYS A 32 -11.75 -7.03 -1.53
CA LYS A 32 -12.75 -6.03 -1.18
C LYS A 32 -12.43 -4.65 -1.75
N GLU A 33 -11.25 -4.13 -1.45
CA GLU A 33 -10.85 -2.76 -1.82
C GLU A 33 -10.63 -2.63 -3.34
N LEU A 34 -10.19 -3.71 -3.98
CA LEU A 34 -10.02 -3.82 -5.42
C LEU A 34 -11.35 -4.04 -6.15
N LYS A 35 -12.48 -4.24 -5.46
CA LYS A 35 -13.76 -4.63 -6.08
C LYS A 35 -13.57 -5.76 -7.10
N TRP A 36 -12.84 -6.80 -6.69
CA TRP A 36 -12.22 -7.76 -7.60
C TRP A 36 -13.18 -8.38 -8.62
N GLU A 37 -14.39 -8.78 -8.20
CA GLU A 37 -15.39 -9.35 -9.10
C GLU A 37 -15.86 -8.35 -10.16
N ALA A 38 -16.01 -7.08 -9.81
CA ALA A 38 -16.41 -6.03 -10.75
C ALA A 38 -15.30 -5.71 -11.77
N GLN A 39 -14.04 -5.76 -11.34
CA GLN A 39 -12.88 -5.47 -12.21
C GLN A 39 -12.45 -6.67 -13.06
N PHE A 40 -12.44 -7.87 -12.49
CA PHE A 40 -11.83 -9.07 -13.08
C PHE A 40 -12.85 -10.17 -13.41
N GLY A 41 -14.15 -9.94 -13.17
CA GLY A 41 -15.25 -10.83 -13.51
C GLY A 41 -15.41 -12.07 -12.62
N SER A 42 -14.40 -12.41 -11.81
CA SER A 42 -14.46 -13.48 -10.81
C SER A 42 -13.38 -13.30 -9.76
N CYS A 43 -13.65 -13.74 -8.52
CA CYS A 43 -12.62 -13.89 -7.50
C CYS A 43 -12.05 -15.31 -7.57
N PRO A 44 -10.74 -15.50 -7.81
CA PRO A 44 -10.12 -16.82 -7.76
C PRO A 44 -10.24 -17.45 -6.37
N ASP A 45 -10.40 -18.78 -6.31
CA ASP A 45 -10.42 -19.55 -5.05
C ASP A 45 -9.09 -19.46 -4.28
N MET A 46 -7.99 -19.16 -4.99
CA MET A 46 -6.67 -18.92 -4.41
C MET A 46 -6.06 -17.66 -5.02
N LEU A 47 -6.00 -16.61 -4.21
CA LEU A 47 -5.25 -15.40 -4.52
C LEU A 47 -3.86 -15.49 -3.92
N ASN A 48 -2.89 -14.91 -4.62
CA ASN A 48 -1.51 -14.78 -4.17
C ASN A 48 -1.00 -13.36 -4.44
N PHE A 49 0.26 -13.11 -4.11
CA PHE A 49 0.87 -11.79 -4.31
C PHE A 49 1.14 -11.44 -5.77
N ASP A 50 1.30 -12.44 -6.65
CA ASP A 50 1.38 -12.20 -8.09
C ASP A 50 0.04 -11.67 -8.62
N ALA A 51 -1.08 -12.26 -8.20
CA ALA A 51 -2.41 -11.79 -8.55
C ALA A 51 -2.66 -10.37 -8.00
N LEU A 52 -2.23 -10.08 -6.76
CA LEU A 52 -2.28 -8.71 -6.23
C LEU A 52 -1.46 -7.76 -7.10
N ASN A 53 -0.23 -8.14 -7.45
CA ASN A 53 0.64 -7.34 -8.31
C ASN A 53 -0.02 -7.05 -9.66
N ASP A 54 -0.58 -8.07 -10.31
CA ASP A 54 -1.29 -7.92 -11.58
C ASP A 54 -2.52 -7.03 -11.45
N ALA A 55 -3.27 -7.14 -10.36
CA ALA A 55 -4.49 -6.37 -10.15
C ALA A 55 -4.25 -4.89 -9.85
N VAL A 56 -3.10 -4.53 -9.28
CA VAL A 56 -2.72 -3.12 -9.07
C VAL A 56 -1.86 -2.56 -10.21
N ARG A 57 -1.41 -3.43 -11.12
CA ARG A 57 -0.54 -3.09 -12.25
C ARG A 57 -1.39 -2.94 -13.50
N SER A 58 -1.35 -1.76 -14.09
CA SER A 58 -2.23 -1.34 -15.21
C SER A 58 -3.65 -0.95 -14.75
N GLU A 59 -4.38 -0.29 -15.65
CA GLU A 59 -5.77 0.13 -15.44
C GLU A 59 -6.72 -1.09 -15.48
N PRO A 60 -7.82 -1.20 -14.67
CA PRO A 60 -8.41 -0.18 -13.81
C PRO A 60 -8.45 -0.51 -12.31
N PHE A 61 -8.13 0.48 -11.47
CA PHE A 61 -8.36 0.49 -10.03
C PHE A 61 -9.16 1.70 -9.52
N ASP A 62 -10.26 2.17 -10.12
CA ASP A 62 -10.85 2.10 -11.45
C ASP A 62 -11.72 3.37 -11.50
N THR A 63 -11.33 4.37 -12.30
CA THR A 63 -11.84 5.76 -12.43
C THR A 63 -11.39 6.85 -11.45
N ALA A 64 -10.78 6.54 -10.30
CA ALA A 64 -10.21 7.59 -9.45
C ALA A 64 -8.85 8.03 -9.98
N ASP A 65 -8.70 9.31 -10.33
CA ASP A 65 -7.41 9.88 -10.74
C ASP A 65 -6.40 9.89 -9.58
N ASN A 66 -6.88 9.77 -8.34
CA ASN A 66 -6.10 9.87 -7.12
C ASN A 66 -6.49 8.78 -6.12
N ALA A 67 -5.53 7.96 -5.68
CA ALA A 67 -5.74 6.89 -4.72
C ALA A 67 -4.67 6.87 -3.61
N VAL A 68 -5.05 6.42 -2.42
CA VAL A 68 -4.15 6.16 -1.29
C VAL A 68 -4.37 4.73 -0.82
N VAL A 69 -3.31 3.93 -0.88
CA VAL A 69 -3.27 2.62 -0.22
C VAL A 69 -2.73 2.80 1.19
N VAL A 70 -3.45 2.27 2.18
CA VAL A 70 -3.03 2.27 3.57
C VAL A 70 -2.78 0.83 4.00
N LEU A 71 -1.50 0.48 4.17
CA LEU A 71 -1.05 -0.82 4.69
C LEU A 71 -1.12 -0.80 6.21
N LYS A 72 -2.25 -1.23 6.78
CA LYS A 72 -2.45 -1.31 8.23
C LYS A 72 -1.70 -2.49 8.80
N ASP A 73 -1.17 -2.33 10.01
CA ASP A 73 -0.42 -3.36 10.74
C ASP A 73 0.74 -3.96 9.94
N PHE A 74 1.36 -3.17 9.06
CA PHE A 74 2.43 -3.62 8.18
C PHE A 74 3.63 -4.20 8.94
N GLN A 75 3.93 -3.68 10.13
CA GLN A 75 4.98 -4.25 10.99
C GLN A 75 4.77 -5.76 11.24
N LYS A 76 3.53 -6.24 11.39
CA LYS A 76 3.25 -7.67 11.60
C LYS A 76 3.59 -8.54 10.39
N LEU A 77 3.41 -8.00 9.18
CA LEU A 77 3.83 -8.67 7.95
C LEU A 77 5.36 -8.71 7.88
N TRP A 78 6.01 -7.58 8.14
CA TRP A 78 7.47 -7.47 8.13
C TRP A 78 8.15 -8.40 9.14
N ASP A 79 7.65 -8.44 10.38
CA ASP A 79 8.21 -9.28 11.46
C ASP A 79 8.03 -10.78 11.17
N ARG A 80 6.97 -11.14 10.43
CA ARG A 80 6.71 -12.53 10.02
C ARG A 80 7.63 -12.95 8.86
N ASP A 81 7.70 -12.12 7.84
CA ASP A 81 8.52 -12.35 6.65
C ASP A 81 8.92 -11.01 6.02
N GLU A 82 10.16 -10.60 6.29
CA GLU A 82 10.74 -9.36 5.76
C GLU A 82 10.75 -9.34 4.22
N ARG A 83 11.02 -10.49 3.57
CA ARG A 83 11.08 -10.56 2.10
C ARG A 83 9.69 -10.34 1.52
N GLN A 84 8.67 -10.94 2.13
CA GLN A 84 7.29 -10.76 1.73
C GLN A 84 6.82 -9.31 1.98
N GLY A 85 7.17 -8.74 3.13
CA GLY A 85 6.90 -7.33 3.44
C GLY A 85 7.53 -6.39 2.40
N PHE A 86 8.80 -6.62 2.06
CA PHE A 86 9.49 -5.87 1.02
C PHE A 86 8.82 -6.04 -0.36
N HIS A 87 8.44 -7.27 -0.73
CA HIS A 87 7.74 -7.53 -1.98
C HIS A 87 6.43 -6.75 -2.09
N VAL A 88 5.63 -6.70 -1.01
CA VAL A 88 4.40 -5.90 -0.98
C VAL A 88 4.68 -4.40 -1.16
N LEU A 89 5.74 -3.86 -0.56
CA LEU A 89 6.13 -2.46 -0.79
C LEU A 89 6.56 -2.22 -2.24
N ASP A 90 7.27 -3.17 -2.84
CA ASP A 90 7.74 -3.05 -4.22
C ASP A 90 6.60 -3.12 -5.25
N ILE A 91 5.57 -3.94 -4.99
CA ILE A 91 4.31 -3.97 -5.76
C ILE A 91 3.70 -2.57 -5.83
N PHE A 92 3.41 -1.95 -4.68
CA PHE A 92 2.76 -0.64 -4.66
C PHE A 92 3.66 0.49 -5.17
N THR A 93 4.97 0.39 -4.95
CA THR A 93 5.91 1.37 -5.50
C THR A 93 5.95 1.29 -7.03
N SER A 94 5.90 0.07 -7.59
CA SER A 94 5.84 -0.14 -9.03
C SER A 94 4.52 0.36 -9.62
N ALA A 95 3.39 0.01 -9.00
CA ALA A 95 2.07 0.53 -9.38
C ALA A 95 2.03 2.07 -9.35
N SER A 96 2.66 2.71 -8.35
CA SER A 96 2.67 4.18 -8.25
C SER A 96 3.34 4.85 -9.45
N ARG A 97 4.37 4.22 -10.04
CA ARG A 97 5.03 4.72 -11.25
C ARG A 97 4.14 4.56 -12.48
N ASP A 98 3.47 3.42 -12.59
CA ASP A 98 2.56 3.16 -13.71
C ASP A 98 1.40 4.16 -13.72
N TYR A 99 0.87 4.54 -12.53
CA TYR A 99 -0.16 5.56 -12.41
C TYR A 99 0.28 6.92 -12.97
N LEU A 100 1.52 7.33 -12.70
CA LEU A 100 2.05 8.61 -13.18
C LEU A 100 2.11 8.69 -14.71
N LEU A 101 2.29 7.54 -15.41
CA LEU A 101 2.26 7.49 -16.87
C LEU A 101 0.90 7.91 -17.46
N PHE A 102 -0.16 7.76 -16.69
CA PHE A 102 -1.53 8.11 -17.07
C PHE A 102 -2.03 9.40 -16.40
N GLY A 103 -1.14 10.17 -15.76
CA GLY A 103 -1.51 11.41 -15.05
C GLY A 103 -2.28 11.17 -13.75
N LYS A 104 -2.27 9.95 -13.23
CA LYS A 104 -2.93 9.55 -11.98
C LYS A 104 -1.93 9.51 -10.83
N HIS A 105 -2.41 9.61 -9.60
CA HIS A 105 -1.58 9.51 -8.39
C HIS A 105 -1.99 8.30 -7.55
N LEU A 106 -1.03 7.45 -7.23
CA LEU A 106 -1.16 6.42 -6.20
C LEU A 106 -0.15 6.68 -5.09
N LEU A 107 -0.65 6.94 -3.90
CA LEU A 107 0.15 7.09 -2.68
C LEU A 107 0.08 5.82 -1.85
N THR A 108 1.14 5.50 -1.12
CA THR A 108 1.16 4.36 -0.20
C THR A 108 1.57 4.82 1.20
N PHE A 109 0.69 4.63 2.16
CA PHE A 109 0.94 4.86 3.58
C PHE A 109 1.17 3.53 4.29
N VAL A 110 2.30 3.43 4.98
CA VAL A 110 2.71 2.21 5.68
C VAL A 110 2.58 2.44 7.17
N HIS A 111 1.78 1.62 7.86
CA HIS A 111 1.64 1.68 9.31
C HIS A 111 2.63 0.74 9.99
N VAL A 112 3.68 1.31 10.59
CA VAL A 112 4.65 0.59 11.43
C VAL A 112 4.52 1.06 12.87
N SER A 113 4.68 0.14 13.81
CA SER A 113 4.59 0.42 15.25
C SER A 113 5.94 0.62 15.92
N ASP A 114 7.02 0.07 15.37
CA ASP A 114 8.38 0.32 15.88
C ASP A 114 8.93 1.61 15.26
N PRO A 115 9.20 2.66 16.06
CA PRO A 115 9.82 3.87 15.55
C PRO A 115 11.22 3.61 15.00
N ARG A 116 11.85 2.45 15.18
CA ARG A 116 13.16 2.06 14.61
C ARG A 116 13.05 1.24 13.34
N PHE A 117 11.84 1.03 12.82
CA PHE A 117 11.65 0.35 11.55
C PHE A 117 12.54 0.99 10.47
N GLU A 118 13.23 0.17 9.71
CA GLU A 118 13.99 0.59 8.53
C GLU A 118 13.72 -0.42 7.42
N THR A 119 13.56 0.09 6.21
CA THR A 119 13.40 -0.73 5.02
C THR A 119 14.46 -0.34 4.01
N GLN A 120 14.89 -1.31 3.21
CA GLN A 120 15.65 -1.01 2.00
C GLN A 120 14.81 -0.14 1.06
N LYS A 121 15.43 0.51 0.08
CA LYS A 121 14.74 1.45 -0.83
C LYS A 121 13.75 0.70 -1.75
N PRO A 122 12.44 0.62 -1.44
CA PRO A 122 11.50 -0.09 -2.30
C PRO A 122 11.40 0.66 -3.63
N GLY A 123 11.42 -0.05 -4.74
CA GLY A 123 11.51 0.59 -6.06
C GLY A 123 12.68 1.58 -6.21
N ALA A 124 13.80 1.37 -5.52
CA ALA A 124 15.02 2.18 -5.53
C ALA A 124 14.93 3.62 -4.95
N LEU A 125 13.80 4.00 -4.32
CA LEU A 125 13.67 5.25 -3.58
C LEU A 125 13.57 4.99 -2.07
N PRO A 126 14.15 5.84 -1.21
CA PRO A 126 13.98 5.68 0.24
C PRO A 126 12.50 5.85 0.60
N ALA A 127 12.04 5.14 1.64
CA ALA A 127 10.75 5.43 2.25
C ALA A 127 10.82 6.77 3.02
N TRP A 128 9.81 7.62 2.83
CA TRP A 128 9.76 8.92 3.49
C TRP A 128 8.95 8.79 4.78
N TRP A 129 9.55 9.20 5.89
CA TRP A 129 8.84 9.31 7.16
C TRP A 129 7.88 10.49 7.12
N ASN A 130 6.76 10.39 7.84
CA ASN A 130 5.91 11.55 7.99
C ASN A 130 6.68 12.67 8.71
N GLY A 131 6.30 13.93 8.46
CA GLY A 131 7.09 15.08 8.90
C GLY A 131 7.34 15.19 10.41
N ARG A 132 6.56 14.50 11.26
CA ARG A 132 6.79 14.45 12.71
C ARG A 132 7.88 13.46 13.12
N GLU A 133 8.19 12.51 12.25
CA GLU A 133 9.14 11.41 12.48
C GLU A 133 10.31 11.47 11.49
N TRP A 134 10.51 12.62 10.83
CA TRP A 134 11.51 12.75 9.76
C TRP A 134 12.93 12.59 10.28
N PHE A 135 13.25 13.15 11.44
CA PHE A 135 14.59 13.08 12.03
C PHE A 135 14.72 11.92 13.02
N HIS A 136 15.89 11.29 13.08
CA HIS A 136 16.20 10.23 14.05
C HIS A 136 15.88 10.64 15.50
N LYS A 137 16.21 11.89 15.87
CA LYS A 137 15.88 12.45 17.18
C LYS A 137 14.38 12.41 17.51
N ASP A 138 13.52 12.58 16.50
CA ASP A 138 12.06 12.59 16.68
C ASP A 138 11.49 11.17 16.81
N ARG A 139 12.30 10.17 16.45
CA ARG A 139 12.02 8.73 16.57
C ARG A 139 12.71 8.11 17.80
N GLY A 140 13.45 8.90 18.59
CA GLY A 140 14.22 8.40 19.74
C GLY A 140 15.43 7.55 19.35
N ILE A 141 16.02 7.81 18.17
CA ILE A 141 17.17 7.12 17.58
C ILE A 141 18.35 8.08 17.47
#